data_AF-A0A3D3AA10-F1
#
_entry.id   AF-A0A3D3AA10-F1
#
_cell.length_a   1.000
_cell.length_b   1.000
_cell.length_c   1.000
_cell.angle_alpha   90.00
_cell.angle_beta   90.00
_cell.angle_gamma   90.00
#
_symmetry.space_group_name_H-M   'P 1'
#
loop_
_entity.id
_entity.type
_entity.pdbx_description
1 polymer ?
#
loop_
_entity_poly.entity_id
_entity_poly.type
_entity_poly.pdbx_seq_one_letter_code
_entity_poly.pdbx_strand_id
1 'polypeptide(L)'
;VTGGAAYVSSNFLSLFDNGSPAIVLSAFFLLCAVVTNLLSNNATAVLFTPLAVNLADALNVDPMAFVLAVIFAASCSFATPIAYQTNLLVMTPGNFRFGDFMRAGIPLVIILWLTYSAFAPWYFGL
;
A
#
# COMPACT_ATOMS: atom_id res chain seq x y z
N VAL A 1 -17.04 -16.44 0.70
CA VAL A 1 -16.41 -15.11 0.55
C VAL A 1 -17.10 -14.38 -0.61
N THR A 2 -17.57 -13.16 -0.41
CA THR A 2 -18.72 -12.53 -1.08
C THR A 2 -18.48 -11.97 -2.51
N GLY A 3 -17.42 -12.36 -3.21
CA GLY A 3 -17.14 -11.91 -4.59
C GLY A 3 -16.78 -10.43 -4.76
N GLY A 4 -16.98 -9.59 -3.75
CA GLY A 4 -16.67 -8.16 -3.79
C GLY A 4 -15.20 -7.85 -4.02
N ALA A 5 -14.29 -8.63 -3.41
CA ALA A 5 -12.85 -8.48 -3.66
C ALA A 5 -12.50 -8.76 -5.14
N ALA A 6 -13.08 -9.81 -5.73
CA ALA A 6 -12.89 -10.12 -7.14
C ALA A 6 -13.46 -9.04 -8.08
N TYR A 7 -14.60 -8.42 -7.71
CA TYR A 7 -15.16 -7.29 -8.45
C TYR A 7 -14.27 -6.04 -8.39
N VAL A 8 -13.69 -5.74 -7.22
CA VAL A 8 -12.74 -4.62 -7.09
C VAL A 8 -11.45 -4.90 -7.88
N SER A 9 -10.93 -6.14 -7.83
CA SER A 9 -9.77 -6.55 -8.61
C SER A 9 -10.00 -6.40 -10.11
N SER A 10 -11.13 -6.84 -10.64
CA SER A 10 -11.41 -6.76 -12.08
C SER A 10 -11.54 -5.32 -12.59
N ASN A 11 -12.18 -4.44 -11.80
CA ASN A 11 -12.26 -3.01 -12.12
C ASN A 11 -10.92 -2.29 -11.95
N PHE A 12 -10.08 -2.72 -11.00
CA PHE A 12 -8.74 -2.15 -10.85
C PHE A 12 -7.86 -2.54 -12.02
N LEU A 13 -7.93 -3.80 -12.48
CA LEU A 13 -7.17 -4.28 -13.63
C LEU A 13 -7.60 -3.61 -14.94
N SER A 14 -8.88 -3.31 -15.13
CA SER A 14 -9.36 -2.61 -16.34
C SER A 14 -8.86 -1.17 -16.46
N LEU A 15 -8.42 -0.53 -15.35
CA LEU A 15 -7.74 0.76 -15.39
C LEU A 15 -6.31 0.67 -15.96
N PHE A 16 -5.74 -0.54 -15.96
CA PHE A 16 -4.39 -0.83 -16.42
C PHE A 16 -4.41 -1.84 -17.58
N ASP A 17 -5.42 -1.81 -18.43
CA ASP A 17 -5.55 -2.73 -19.57
C ASP A 17 -4.30 -2.63 -20.47
N ASN A 18 -3.58 -3.73 -20.68
CA ASN A 18 -2.22 -3.83 -21.27
C ASN A 18 -1.03 -3.34 -20.43
N GLY A 19 -1.21 -3.05 -19.14
CA GLY A 19 -0.12 -2.72 -18.22
C GLY A 19 0.65 -3.96 -17.77
N SER A 20 1.99 -3.86 -17.70
CA SER A 20 2.81 -4.92 -17.09
C SER A 20 2.40 -5.15 -15.63
N PRO A 21 2.46 -6.40 -15.11
CA PRO A 21 2.21 -6.70 -13.71
C PRO A 21 2.97 -5.79 -12.73
N ALA A 22 4.15 -5.29 -13.14
CA ALA A 22 4.91 -4.29 -12.39
C ALA A 22 4.15 -2.97 -12.15
N ILE A 23 3.40 -2.48 -13.15
CA ILE A 23 2.61 -1.24 -13.06
C ILE A 23 1.45 -1.44 -12.09
N VAL A 24 0.76 -2.58 -12.18
CA VAL A 24 -0.36 -2.91 -11.29
C VAL A 24 0.14 -3.04 -9.85
N LEU A 25 1.28 -3.70 -9.63
CA LEU A 25 1.92 -3.80 -8.32
C LEU A 25 2.26 -2.42 -7.74
N SER A 26 2.84 -1.55 -8.55
CA SER A 26 3.22 -0.19 -8.15
C SER A 26 1.98 0.65 -7.77
N ALA A 27 0.93 0.61 -8.58
CA ALA A 27 -0.32 1.31 -8.30
C ALA A 27 -1.02 0.75 -7.04
N PHE A 28 -1.01 -0.56 -6.87
CA PHE A 28 -1.58 -1.23 -5.71
C PHE A 28 -0.86 -0.86 -4.41
N PHE A 29 0.47 -0.81 -4.42
CA PHE A 29 1.27 -0.33 -3.29
C PHE A 29 0.87 1.10 -2.90
N LEU A 30 0.79 2.00 -3.89
CA LEU A 30 0.47 3.42 -3.64
C LEU A 30 -0.93 3.57 -3.05
N LEU A 31 -1.91 2.85 -3.60
CA LEU A 31 -3.27 2.82 -3.06
C LEU A 31 -3.27 2.36 -1.61
N CYS A 32 -2.59 1.25 -1.30
CA CYS A 32 -2.49 0.73 0.05
C CYS A 32 -1.79 1.71 1.01
N ALA A 33 -0.75 2.40 0.54
CA ALA A 33 -0.01 3.40 1.32
C ALA A 33 -0.85 4.66 1.61
N VAL A 34 -1.68 5.10 0.66
CA VAL A 34 -2.63 6.21 0.90
C VAL A 34 -3.69 5.79 1.91
N VAL A 35 -4.24 4.59 1.75
CA VAL A 35 -5.32 4.10 2.62
C VAL A 35 -4.80 3.82 4.04
N THR A 36 -3.56 3.36 4.21
CA THR A 36 -2.96 3.20 5.54
C THR A 36 -2.77 4.50 6.29
N ASN A 37 -2.74 5.64 5.61
CA ASN A 37 -2.67 6.94 6.26
C ASN A 37 -4.07 7.43 6.72
N LEU A 38 -5.15 6.73 6.34
CA LEU A 38 -6.52 7.01 6.79
C LEU A 38 -7.00 5.99 7.83
N LEU A 39 -6.55 4.75 7.71
CA LEU A 39 -6.88 3.62 8.59
C LEU A 39 -5.68 3.24 9.47
N SER A 40 -5.86 2.31 10.41
CA SER A 40 -4.72 1.74 11.14
C SER A 40 -3.96 0.73 10.28
N ASN A 41 -2.66 0.55 10.50
CA ASN A 41 -1.84 -0.42 9.75
C ASN A 41 -2.47 -1.82 9.72
N ASN A 42 -3.00 -2.26 10.87
CA ASN A 42 -3.61 -3.57 11.01
C ASN A 42 -4.92 -3.67 10.21
N ALA A 43 -5.75 -2.62 10.21
CA ALA A 43 -6.98 -2.60 9.42
C ALA A 43 -6.67 -2.65 7.92
N THR A 44 -5.68 -1.88 7.47
CA THR A 44 -5.21 -1.89 6.08
C THR A 44 -4.70 -3.27 5.68
N ALA A 45 -3.82 -3.88 6.48
CA ALA A 45 -3.25 -5.19 6.17
C ALA A 45 -4.36 -6.25 6.02
N VAL A 46 -5.31 -6.33 6.95
CA VAL A 46 -6.40 -7.31 6.88
C VAL A 46 -7.33 -7.06 5.69
N LEU A 47 -7.59 -5.80 5.34
CA LEU A 47 -8.47 -5.44 4.22
C LEU A 47 -7.83 -5.73 2.85
N PHE A 48 -6.54 -5.40 2.69
CA PHE A 48 -5.86 -5.49 1.40
C PHE A 48 -5.19 -6.84 1.13
N THR A 49 -4.88 -7.65 2.14
CA THR A 49 -4.31 -8.99 1.95
C THR A 49 -5.16 -9.89 1.04
N PRO A 50 -6.49 -10.05 1.25
CA PRO A 50 -7.28 -10.87 0.34
C PRO A 50 -7.32 -10.28 -1.07
N LEU A 51 -7.33 -8.95 -1.21
CA LEU A 51 -7.30 -8.27 -2.52
C LEU A 51 -5.97 -8.52 -3.25
N ALA A 52 -4.85 -8.47 -2.54
CA ALA A 52 -3.50 -8.74 -3.03
C ALA A 52 -3.38 -10.14 -3.64
N VAL A 53 -3.89 -11.15 -2.94
CA VAL A 53 -3.90 -12.55 -3.42
C VAL A 53 -4.73 -12.68 -4.69
N ASN A 54 -5.96 -12.11 -4.70
CA ASN A 54 -6.82 -12.16 -5.89
C ASN A 54 -6.20 -11.44 -7.10
N LEU A 55 -5.48 -10.33 -6.89
CA LEU A 55 -4.78 -9.62 -7.97
C LEU A 55 -3.61 -10.42 -8.53
N ALA A 56 -2.81 -11.06 -7.67
CA ALA A 56 -1.71 -11.91 -8.11
C ALA A 56 -2.21 -13.13 -8.89
N ASP A 57 -3.27 -13.79 -8.41
CA ASP A 57 -3.91 -14.92 -9.10
C ASP A 57 -4.45 -14.50 -10.47
N ALA A 58 -5.11 -13.33 -10.55
CA ALA A 58 -5.63 -12.80 -11.81
C ALA A 58 -4.52 -12.46 -12.83
N LEU A 59 -3.36 -12.00 -12.34
CA LEU A 59 -2.19 -11.68 -13.16
C LEU A 59 -1.28 -12.89 -13.43
N ASN A 60 -1.56 -14.06 -12.85
CA ASN A 60 -0.71 -15.27 -12.91
C ASN A 60 0.73 -15.02 -12.45
N VAL A 61 0.90 -14.26 -11.36
CA VAL A 61 2.20 -13.94 -10.76
C VAL A 61 2.29 -14.43 -9.31
N ASP A 62 3.49 -14.46 -8.75
CA ASP A 62 3.69 -14.89 -7.37
C ASP A 62 2.91 -13.99 -6.38
N PRO A 63 1.96 -14.53 -5.60
CA PRO A 63 1.21 -13.79 -4.58
C PRO A 63 2.11 -13.09 -3.56
N MET A 64 3.32 -13.60 -3.32
CA MET A 64 4.28 -13.01 -2.41
C MET A 64 4.64 -11.57 -2.79
N ALA A 65 4.67 -11.23 -4.09
CA ALA A 65 4.91 -9.86 -4.53
C ALA A 65 3.82 -8.90 -4.03
N PHE A 66 2.55 -9.23 -4.25
CA PHE A 66 1.45 -8.37 -3.82
C PHE A 66 1.28 -8.34 -2.29
N VAL A 67 1.52 -9.46 -1.60
CA VAL A 67 1.44 -9.52 -0.13
C VAL A 67 2.54 -8.68 0.52
N LEU A 68 3.78 -8.74 0.03
CA LEU A 68 4.87 -7.88 0.51
C LEU A 68 4.56 -6.41 0.24
N ALA A 69 3.97 -6.09 -0.91
CA ALA A 69 3.51 -4.73 -1.20
C ALA A 69 2.53 -4.23 -0.11
N VAL A 70 1.57 -5.04 0.32
CA VAL A 70 0.66 -4.69 1.43
C VAL A 70 1.42 -4.47 2.73
N ILE A 71 2.36 -5.35 3.08
CA ILE A 71 3.10 -5.26 4.35
C ILE A 71 3.92 -3.95 4.42
N PHE A 72 4.65 -3.64 3.35
CA PHE A 72 5.43 -2.42 3.27
C PHE A 72 4.54 -1.17 3.20
N ALA A 73 3.49 -1.20 2.38
CA ALA A 73 2.56 -0.08 2.25
C ALA A 73 1.79 0.19 3.55
N ALA A 74 1.33 -0.84 4.27
CA ALA A 74 0.68 -0.70 5.58
C ALA A 74 1.63 -0.15 6.65
N SER A 75 2.94 -0.33 6.47
CA SER A 75 3.96 0.25 7.36
C SER A 75 4.23 1.73 7.06
N CYS A 76 3.74 2.27 5.94
CA CYS A 76 3.93 3.66 5.50
C CYS A 76 2.99 4.67 6.20
N SER A 77 2.63 4.44 7.46
CA SER A 77 1.73 5.29 8.25
C SER A 77 2.44 6.50 8.88
N PHE A 78 3.31 7.13 8.09
CA PHE A 78 4.15 8.25 8.52
C PHE A 78 3.50 9.61 8.28
N ALA A 79 2.60 9.72 7.29
CA ALA A 79 2.10 11.00 6.82
C ALA A 79 0.94 11.53 7.68
N THR A 80 0.27 10.68 8.46
CA THR A 80 -0.79 11.12 9.37
C THR A 80 -0.54 10.64 10.80
N PRO A 81 -0.81 11.49 11.80
CA PRO A 81 -0.70 11.10 13.19
C PRO A 81 -1.75 10.06 13.57
N ILE A 82 -2.97 10.13 13.01
CA ILE A 82 -4.10 9.25 13.34
C ILE A 82 -3.82 7.78 12.99
N ALA A 83 -3.05 7.52 11.93
CA ALA A 83 -2.77 6.17 11.45
C ALA A 83 -1.98 5.31 12.46
N TYR A 84 -1.24 5.93 13.38
CA TYR A 84 -0.44 5.20 14.36
C TYR A 84 -0.51 5.80 15.76
N GLN A 85 -0.87 4.97 16.75
CA GLN A 85 -1.08 5.40 18.14
C GLN A 85 0.13 6.11 18.75
N THR A 86 1.35 5.73 18.34
CA THR A 86 2.59 6.34 18.82
C THR A 86 2.80 7.74 18.23
N ASN A 87 2.42 7.99 16.98
CA ASN A 87 2.50 9.32 16.37
C ASN A 87 1.55 10.30 17.09
N LEU A 88 0.35 9.85 17.48
CA LEU A 88 -0.58 10.63 18.32
C LEU A 88 0.00 10.96 19.70
N LEU A 89 0.66 10.00 20.34
CA LEU A 89 1.22 10.17 21.69
C LEU A 89 2.34 11.23 21.72
N VAL A 90 3.12 11.36 20.65
CA VAL A 90 4.24 12.33 20.57
C VAL A 90 3.78 13.68 20.02
N MET A 91 2.64 13.75 19.32
CA MET A 91 2.12 14.98 18.74
C MET A 91 1.84 16.06 19.79
N THR A 92 1.20 15.69 20.92
CA THR A 92 0.82 16.64 21.98
C THR A 92 2.03 17.17 22.77
N PRO A 93 2.97 16.33 23.27
CA PRO A 93 4.14 16.83 23.99
C PRO A 93 5.18 17.50 23.10
N GLY A 94 5.28 17.08 21.83
CA GLY A 94 6.22 17.63 20.84
C GLY A 94 5.73 18.89 20.14
N ASN A 95 4.51 19.34 20.41
CA ASN A 95 3.86 20.48 19.75
C ASN A 95 3.87 20.38 18.21
N PHE A 96 3.81 19.15 17.69
CA PHE A 96 3.80 18.87 16.25
C PHE A 96 2.41 19.10 15.67
N ARG A 97 2.34 19.67 14.46
CA ARG A 97 1.09 19.81 13.70
C ARG A 97 0.94 18.67 12.70
N PHE A 98 -0.30 18.43 12.27
CA PHE A 98 -0.60 17.42 11.23
C PHE A 98 0.26 17.60 9.97
N GLY A 99 0.50 18.86 9.56
CA GLY A 99 1.35 19.19 8.41
C GLY A 99 2.82 18.81 8.57
N ASP A 100 3.35 18.73 9.79
CA ASP A 100 4.75 18.35 10.03
C ASP A 100 4.96 16.86 9.74
N PHE A 101 3.98 16.02 10.13
CA PHE A 101 3.95 14.60 9.79
C PHE A 101 3.81 14.38 8.29
N MET A 102 2.91 15.10 7.61
CA MET A 102 2.78 14.98 6.15
C MET A 102 4.08 15.36 5.43
N ARG A 103 4.73 16.44 5.86
CA ARG A 103 5.95 16.95 5.21
C ARG A 103 7.13 15.99 5.34
N ALA A 104 7.26 15.28 6.46
CA ALA A 104 8.30 14.28 6.66
C ALA A 104 7.90 12.89 6.11
N GLY A 105 6.63 12.53 6.25
CA GLY A 105 6.11 11.22 5.89
C GLY A 105 5.96 11.01 4.39
N ILE A 106 5.41 11.97 3.64
CA ILE A 106 5.19 11.84 2.20
C ILE A 106 6.49 11.50 1.44
N PRO A 107 7.63 12.20 1.68
CA PRO A 107 8.90 11.83 1.06
C PRO A 107 9.33 10.39 1.36
N LEU A 108 9.16 9.93 2.61
CA LEU A 108 9.49 8.56 3.00
C LEU A 108 8.61 7.53 2.30
N VAL A 109 7.31 7.79 2.18
CA VAL A 109 6.39 6.91 1.44
C VAL A 109 6.79 6.82 -0.03
N ILE A 110 7.15 7.95 -0.66
CA ILE A 110 7.60 7.98 -2.05
C ILE A 110 8.90 7.17 -2.23
N ILE A 111 9.86 7.31 -1.32
CA ILE A 111 11.12 6.56 -1.37
C ILE A 111 10.85 5.05 -1.27
N LEU A 112 10.02 4.62 -0.32
CA LEU A 112 9.65 3.21 -0.16
C LEU A 112 8.91 2.68 -1.37
N TRP A 113 7.94 3.44 -1.88
CA TRP A 113 7.18 3.09 -3.06
C TRP A 113 8.07 2.93 -4.30
N LEU A 114 8.96 3.88 -4.57
CA LEU A 114 9.90 3.80 -5.69
C LEU A 114 10.86 2.63 -5.54
N THR A 115 11.42 2.44 -4.34
CA THR A 115 12.35 1.34 -4.06
C THR A 115 11.69 -0.01 -4.29
N TYR A 116 10.48 -0.21 -3.75
CA TYR A 116 9.74 -1.45 -3.90
C TYR A 116 9.28 -1.67 -5.35
N SER A 117 8.79 -0.63 -6.01
CA SER A 117 8.34 -0.68 -7.40
C SER A 117 9.47 -0.97 -8.38
N ALA A 118 10.72 -0.59 -8.07
CA ALA A 118 11.90 -0.92 -8.87
C ALA A 118 12.45 -2.31 -8.53
N PHE A 119 12.46 -2.71 -7.26
CA PHE A 119 13.05 -3.97 -6.81
C PHE A 119 12.17 -5.19 -7.12
N ALA A 120 10.85 -5.08 -6.89
CA ALA A 120 9.94 -6.21 -7.00
C ALA A 120 9.85 -6.81 -8.41
N PRO A 121 9.80 -6.03 -9.52
CA PRO A 121 9.80 -6.60 -10.86
C PRO A 121 11.07 -7.37 -11.19
N TRP A 122 12.23 -6.87 -10.75
CA TRP A 122 13.51 -7.55 -10.94
C TRP A 122 13.61 -8.85 -10.14
N TYR A 123 13.11 -8.87 -8.90
CA TYR A 123 13.17 -10.04 -8.03
C TYR A 123 12.15 -11.14 -8.41
N PHE A 124 10.93 -10.75 -8.77
CA PHE A 124 9.83 -11.68 -9.09
C PHE A 124 9.68 -11.97 -10.59
N GLY A 125 10.45 -11.30 -11.47
CA GLY A 125 10.39 -11.51 -12.91
C GLY A 125 9.08 -11.03 -13.56
N LEU A 126 8.56 -9.88 -13.09
CA LEU A 126 7.30 -9.26 -13.55
C LEU A 126 7.44 -8.40 -14.81
#